data_AF-A0A5C3MNT1-F1
#
_entry.id   AF-A0A5C3MNT1-F1
#
_cell.length_a   1.000
_cell.length_b   1.000
_cell.length_c   1.000
_cell.angle_alpha   90.00
_cell.angle_beta   90.00
_cell.angle_gamma   90.00
#
_symmetry.space_group_name_H-M   'P 1'
#
loop_
_entity.id
_entity.type
_entity.pdbx_description
1 polymer ?
#
loop_
_entity_poly.entity_id
_entity_poly.type
_entity_poly.pdbx_seq_one_letter_code
_entity_poly.pdbx_strand_id
1 'polypeptide(L)' 'MDKLPLELLERIFSEACDDAGQTACALRLLCKSACALVEPFRFRSVAVSSFSLLVNHSG' A
#
# COMPACT_ATOMS: atom_id res chain seq x y z
N MET A 1 0.43 -3.90 -18.87
CA MET A 1 -0.76 -4.39 -18.13
C MET A 1 -1.73 -5.13 -19.04
N ASP A 2 -1.89 -4.71 -20.29
CA ASP A 2 -3.10 -5.01 -21.09
C ASP A 2 -3.14 -6.42 -21.71
N LYS A 3 -2.13 -7.23 -21.43
CA LYS A 3 -2.03 -8.63 -21.89
C LYS A 3 -2.32 -9.64 -20.77
N LEU A 4 -2.31 -9.20 -19.51
CA LEU A 4 -2.56 -10.07 -18.37
C LEU A 4 -4.04 -9.93 -17.95
N PRO A 5 -4.74 -11.04 -17.66
CA PRO A 5 -6.07 -11.00 -17.05
C PRO A 5 -6.09 -10.16 -15.77
N LEU A 6 -7.21 -9.47 -15.52
CA LEU A 6 -7.37 -8.57 -14.38
C LEU A 6 -7.25 -9.32 -13.05
N GLU A 7 -7.71 -10.56 -12.99
CA GLU A 7 -7.68 -11.40 -11.79
C GLU A 7 -6.25 -11.74 -11.37
N LEU A 8 -5.35 -11.89 -12.35
CA LEU A 8 -3.93 -12.11 -12.06
C LEU A 8 -3.25 -10.83 -11.58
N LEU A 9 -3.60 -9.68 -12.16
CA LEU A 9 -3.11 -8.39 -11.69
C LEU A 9 -3.57 -8.09 -10.27
N GLU A 10 -4.83 -8.37 -9.96
CA GLU A 10 -5.38 -8.22 -8.61
C GLU A 10 -4.64 -9.10 -7.61
N ARG A 11 -4.37 -10.36 -7.95
CA ARG A 11 -3.55 -11.28 -7.14
C ARG A 11 -2.13 -10.75 -6.92
N ILE A 12 -1.50 -10.20 -7.96
CA ILE A 12 -0.16 -9.61 -7.84
C ILE A 12 -0.19 -8.40 -6.90
N PHE A 13 -1.17 -7.51 -7.03
CA PHE A 13 -1.25 -6.32 -6.19
C PHE A 13 -1.58 -6.65 -4.74
N SER A 14 -2.40 -7.67 -4.49
CA SER A 14 -2.71 -8.11 -3.12
C SER A 14 -1.45 -8.55 -2.39
N GLU A 15 -0.54 -9.27 -3.07
CA GLU A 15 0.71 -9.74 -2.47
C GLU A 15 1.79 -8.64 -2.42
N ALA A 16 1.78 -7.67 -3.34
CA ALA A 16 2.78 -6.61 -3.40
C ALA A 16 2.50 -5.44 -2.44
N CYS A 17 1.24 -5.15 -2.13
CA CYS A 17 0.83 -3.97 -1.35
C CYS A 17 0.80 -4.23 0.17
N ASP A 18 1.92 -4.68 0.75
CA ASP A 18 2.09 -4.89 2.21
C ASP A 18 3.03 -3.87 2.86
N ASP A 19 3.28 -2.74 2.19
CA ASP A 19 4.28 -1.73 2.55
C ASP A 19 3.66 -0.40 3.00
N ALA A 20 2.58 -0.46 3.79
CA ALA A 20 1.83 0.72 4.23
C ALA A 20 1.32 1.61 3.09
N GLY A 21 1.08 1.02 1.93
CA GLY A 21 0.47 1.68 0.77
C GLY A 21 1.45 2.37 -0.16
N GLN A 22 2.77 2.25 0.04
CA GLN A 22 3.77 2.84 -0.85
C GLN A 22 3.68 2.21 -2.26
N THR A 23 3.66 0.88 -2.34
CA THR A 23 3.52 0.13 -3.59
C THR A 23 2.19 0.44 -4.27
N ALA A 24 1.10 0.50 -3.51
CA ALA A 24 -0.21 0.86 -4.05
C ALA A 24 -0.22 2.27 -4.66
N CYS A 25 0.40 3.25 -3.99
CA CYS A 25 0.57 4.61 -4.52
C CYS A 25 1.39 4.65 -5.82
N ALA A 26 2.48 3.87 -5.90
CA ALA A 26 3.31 3.80 -7.11
C ALA A 26 2.54 3.18 -8.29
N LEU A 27 1.85 2.06 -8.06
CA LEU A 27 1.03 1.36 -9.07
C LEU A 27 -0.12 2.23 -9.59
N ARG A 28 -0.70 3.07 -8.74
CA ARG A 28 -1.79 3.98 -9.10
C ARG A 28 -1.40 5.00 -10.18
N LEU A 29 -0.11 5.32 -10.31
CA LEU A 29 0.42 6.23 -11.32
C LEU A 29 0.73 5.55 -12.67
N LEU A 30 0.66 4.21 -12.73
CA LEU A 30 1.09 3.45 -13.91
C LEU A 30 0.08 3.51 -15.06
N CYS A 31 -1.20 3.24 -14.78
CA CYS A 31 -2.30 3.34 -15.75
C CYS A 31 -3.68 3.35 -15.05
N LYS A 32 -4.75 3.61 -15.81
CA LYS A 32 -6.13 3.66 -15.29
C LYS A 32 -6.58 2.33 -14.65
N SER A 33 -6.24 1.20 -15.28
CA SER A 33 -6.58 -0.13 -14.76
C SER A 33 -5.87 -0.42 -13.45
N ALA A 34 -4.57 -0.09 -13.37
CA ALA A 34 -3.80 -0.20 -12.13
C ALA A 34 -4.39 0.68 -11.03
N CYS A 35 -4.73 1.94 -11.36
CA CYS A 35 -5.37 2.86 -10.43
C CYS A 35 -6.67 2.30 -9.82
N ALA A 36 -7.51 1.65 -10.63
CA ALA A 36 -8.73 1.04 -10.12
C ALA A 36 -8.46 -0.21 -9.28
N LEU A 37 -7.54 -1.07 -9.70
CA LEU A 37 -7.25 -2.34 -9.05
C LEU A 37 -6.51 -2.20 -7.70
N VAL A 38 -5.73 -1.12 -7.50
CA VAL A 38 -4.95 -0.95 -6.25
C VAL A 38 -5.71 -0.25 -5.12
N GLU A 39 -6.88 0.32 -5.40
CA GLU A 39 -7.66 1.06 -4.41
C GLU A 39 -8.00 0.21 -3.16
N PRO A 40 -8.40 -1.08 -3.28
CA PRO A 40 -8.67 -1.93 -2.12
C PRO A 40 -7.42 -2.23 -1.27
N PHE A 41 -6.22 -2.12 -1.82
CA PHE A 41 -4.97 -2.53 -1.17
C PHE A 41 -4.20 -1.36 -0.55
N ARG A 42 -4.66 -0.12 -0.75
CA ARG A 42 -3.91 1.09 -0.40
C ARG A 42 -3.56 1.22 1.08
N PHE A 43 -4.40 0.70 1.97
CA PHE A 43 -4.16 0.72 3.43
C PHE A 43 -4.40 -0.65 4.05
N ARG A 44 -4.10 -1.73 3.31
CA ARG A 44 -4.35 -3.11 3.76
C ARG A 44 -3.62 -3.45 5.05
N SER A 45 -2.38 -2.96 5.19
CA SER A 45 -1.49 -3.26 6.30
C SER A 45 -0.73 -2.00 6.68
N VAL A 46 -1.00 -1.46 7.86
CA VAL A 46 -0.33 -0.25 8.38
C VAL A 46 0.14 -0.55 9.80
N ALA A 47 1.45 -0.57 10.00
CA ALA A 47 2.04 -0.69 11.32
C ALA A 47 1.94 0.66 12.05
N VAL A 48 1.16 0.71 13.13
CA VAL A 48 1.10 1.88 14.00
C VAL A 48 2.20 1.78 15.04
N SER A 49 3.28 2.55 14.86
CA SER A 49 4.32 2.70 15.88
C SER A 49 3.95 3.82 16.85
N SER A 50 3.75 3.50 18.12
CA SER A 50 3.60 4.50 19.18
C SER A 50 4.97 5.10 19.52
N PHE A 51 5.17 6.37 19.16
CA PHE A 51 6.34 7.12 19.60
C PHE A 51 6.05 7.71 20.98
N SER A 52 6.44 7.01 22.05
CA SER A 52 6.43 7.61 23.38
C SER A 52 7.67 8.49 23.51
N LEU A 53 7.47 9.81 23.37
CA LEU A 53 8.48 10.78 23.81
C LEU A 53 8.58 10.63 25.33
N LEU A 54 9.58 9.88 25.79
CA LEU A 54 10.04 9.97 27.18
C LEU A 54 10.60 11.39 27.38
N VAL A 55 9.71 12.33 27.72
CA VAL A 55 10.09 13.61 28.28
C VAL A 55 10.66 13.32 29.66
N ASN A 56 11.99 13.20 29.73
CA ASN A 56 12.71 13.20 30.99
C ASN A 56 12.47 14.55 31.66
N HIS A 57 11.53 14.59 32.61
CA HIS A 57 11.46 15.65 33.62
C HIS A 57 12.75 15.56 34.45
N SER A 58 13.75 16.33 34.05
CA SER A 58 14.91 16.67 34.88
C SER A 58 14.43 17.75 35.85
N GLY A 59 14.60 17.50 37.14
CA GLY A 59 14.11 18.33 38.24
C GLY A 59 14.77 19.69 38.38
#